data_AF-A0A0G1KHA9-F1
#
_entry.id   AF-A0A0G1KHA9-F1
#
_cell.length_a   1.000
_cell.length_b   1.000
_cell.length_c   1.000
_cell.angle_alpha   90.00
_cell.angle_beta   90.00
_cell.angle_gamma   90.00
#
_symmetry.space_group_name_H-M   'P 1'
#
loop_
_entity.id
_entity.type
_entity.pdbx_description
1 polymer ?
#
loop_
_entity_poly.entity_id
_entity_poly.type
_entity_poly.pdbx_seq_one_letter_code
_entity_poly.pdbx_strand_id
1 'polypeptide(L)' 'MLELRNKDKLAVGKVLIYASVVSVVLAFMGALGTDLWLASTQWMLIALTLAVWGVFVLIEAQFKIR' A
#
# COMPACT_ATOMS: atom_id res chain seq x y z
N MET A 1 24.56 1.55 -0.95
CA MET A 1 23.18 1.33 -0.47
C MET A 1 22.72 2.63 0.18
N LEU A 2 21.70 3.31 -0.35
CA LEU A 2 21.24 4.59 0.23
C LEU A 2 20.44 4.29 1.51
N GLU A 3 20.99 4.63 2.68
CA GLU A 3 20.24 4.57 3.94
C GLU A 3 19.18 5.70 3.95
N LEU A 4 17.91 5.33 3.78
CA LEU A 4 16.79 6.26 3.95
C LEU A 4 16.66 6.68 5.41
N ARG A 5 16.60 8.00 5.65
CA ARG A 5 16.37 8.56 6.99
C ARG A 5 14.98 8.17 7.51
N ASN A 6 14.87 7.96 8.82
CA ASN A 6 13.63 7.50 9.47
C ASN A 6 12.39 8.35 9.16
N LYS A 7 12.53 9.68 9.05
CA LYS A 7 11.44 10.57 8.66
C LYS A 7 10.91 10.27 7.25
N ASP A 8 11.81 9.94 6.33
CA ASP A 8 11.49 9.65 4.94
C ASP A 8 10.87 8.25 4.83
N LYS A 9 11.39 7.26 5.58
CA LYS A 9 10.74 5.93 5.73
C LYS A 9 9.30 6.07 6.25
N LEU A 10 9.07 6.89 7.28
CA LEU A 10 7.74 7.09 7.84
C LEU A 10 6.77 7.73 6.83
N ALA A 11 7.25 8.67 6.00
CA ALA A 11 6.46 9.25 4.92
C ALA A 11 6.12 8.20 3.85
N VAL A 12 7.11 7.41 3.41
CA VAL A 12 6.93 6.33 2.43
C VAL A 12 5.91 5.31 2.93
N GLY A 13 6.03 4.84 4.17
CA GLY A 13 5.10 3.88 4.76
C GLY A 13 3.65 4.39 4.78
N LYS A 14 3.43 5.66 5.15
CA LYS A 14 2.11 6.29 5.10
C LYS A 14 1.56 6.41 3.68
N VAL A 15 2.39 6.80 2.71
CA VAL A 15 1.98 6.89 1.31
C VAL A 15 1.54 5.52 0.79
N LEU A 16 2.28 4.45 1.10
CA LEU A 16 1.93 3.09 0.71
C LEU A 16 0.59 2.64 1.32
N ILE A 17 0.31 3.00 2.58
CA ILE A 17 -1.00 2.75 3.22
C ILE A 17 -2.12 3.55 2.53
N TYR A 18 -1.91 4.83 2.21
CA TYR A 18 -2.94 5.60 1.51
C TYR A 18 -3.19 5.07 0.09
N ALA A 19 -2.12 4.68 -0.62
CA ALA A 19 -2.22 4.06 -1.94
C ALA A 19 -2.96 2.71 -1.88
N SER A 20 -2.80 1.91 -0.82
CA SER A 20 -3.57 0.68 -0.65
C SER A 20 -5.05 0.97 -0.46
N VAL A 21 -5.41 2.00 0.33
CA VAL A 21 -6.81 2.41 0.50
C VAL A 21 -7.44 2.84 -0.83
N VAL A 22 -6.76 3.67 -1.62
CA VAL A 22 -7.24 4.09 -2.95
C VAL A 22 -7.44 2.88 -3.87
N SER A 23 -6.51 1.92 -3.85
CA SER A 23 -6.61 0.70 -4.65
C SER A 23 -7.82 -0.16 -4.27
N VAL A 24 -8.18 -0.24 -2.98
CA VAL A 24 -9.41 -0.91 -2.53
C VAL A 24 -10.66 -0.19 -3.02
N VAL A 25 -10.69 1.14 -2.98
CA VAL A 25 -11.83 1.93 -3.47
C VAL A 25 -12.03 1.72 -4.98
N LEU A 26 -10.94 1.76 -5.75
CA LEU A 26 -10.98 1.48 -7.19
C LEU A 26 -11.41 0.03 -7.48
N ALA A 27 -10.95 -0.93 -6.67
CA ALA A 27 -11.40 -2.32 -6.77
C ALA A 27 -12.91 -2.46 -6.51
N PHE A 28 -13.43 -1.74 -5.51
CA PHE A 28 -14.85 -1.74 -5.16
C PHE A 28 -15.72 -1.08 -6.24
N MET A 29 -15.31 0.09 -6.75
CA MET A 29 -15.96 0.72 -7.91
C MET A 29 -15.92 -0.21 -9.13
N GLY A 30 -14.79 -0.90 -9.29
CA GLY A 30 -14.63 -1.97 -10.26
C GLY A 30 -15.70 -3.06 -10.12
N ALA A 31 -15.85 -3.61 -8.93
CA ALA A 31 -16.80 -4.68 -8.66
C ALA A 31 -18.27 -4.31 -8.92
N LEU A 32 -18.64 -3.03 -8.87
CA LEU A 32 -20.00 -2.54 -9.13
C LEU A 32 -20.31 -2.27 -10.62
N GLY A 33 -19.32 -2.25 -11.51
CA GLY A 33 -19.48 -2.01 -12.96
C GLY A 33 -19.70 -3.27 -13.80
N THR A 34 -20.06 -3.12 -15.09
CA THR A 34 -20.56 -4.21 -15.95
C THR A 34 -19.52 -5.20 -16.50
N ASP A 35 -18.22 -4.93 -16.44
CA ASP A 35 -17.19 -5.95 -16.72
C ASP A 35 -15.81 -5.54 -16.19
N LEU A 36 -15.56 -5.83 -14.92
CA LEU A 36 -14.38 -5.40 -14.15
C LEU A 36 -13.81 -6.56 -13.30
N TRP A 37 -14.21 -7.80 -13.60
CA TRP A 37 -13.91 -9.00 -12.80
C TRP A 37 -12.40 -9.26 -12.62
N LEU A 38 -11.62 -9.03 -13.67
CA LEU A 38 -10.17 -9.17 -13.62
C LEU A 38 -9.51 -7.94 -12.97
N ALA A 39 -10.07 -6.76 -13.16
CA ALA A 39 -9.52 -5.53 -12.60
C ALA A 39 -9.73 -5.45 -11.08
N SER A 40 -10.92 -5.76 -10.57
CA SER A 40 -11.25 -5.64 -9.13
C SER A 40 -10.37 -6.54 -8.27
N THR A 41 -10.13 -7.77 -8.71
CA THR A 41 -9.23 -8.71 -8.03
C THR A 41 -7.76 -8.29 -8.11
N GLN A 42 -7.31 -7.75 -9.25
CA GLN A 42 -5.95 -7.20 -9.42
C GLN A 42 -5.68 -5.98 -8.52
N TRP A 43 -6.58 -5.01 -8.48
CA TRP A 43 -6.44 -3.82 -7.63
C TRP A 43 -6.44 -4.17 -6.14
N MET A 44 -7.20 -5.19 -5.74
CA MET A 44 -7.18 -5.70 -4.36
C MET A 44 -5.84 -6.36 -3.99
N LEU A 45 -5.23 -7.13 -4.90
CA LEU A 45 -3.89 -7.70 -4.68
C LEU A 45 -2.82 -6.60 -4.57
N ILE A 46 -2.88 -5.58 -5.43
CA ILE A 46 -2.02 -4.40 -5.34
C ILE A 46 -2.17 -3.73 -3.98
N ALA A 47 -3.41 -3.54 -3.51
CA ALA A 47 -3.68 -2.97 -2.20
C ALA A 47 -3.04 -3.79 -1.06
N LEU A 48 -3.17 -5.11 -1.10
CA LEU A 48 -2.60 -6.01 -0.09
C LEU A 48 -1.07 -5.86 -0.04
N THR A 49 -0.41 -5.86 -1.20
CA THR A 49 1.04 -5.69 -1.29
C THR A 49 1.48 -4.33 -0.75
N LEU A 50 0.82 -3.25 -1.15
CA LEU A 50 1.13 -1.90 -0.67
C LEU A 50 0.90 -1.76 0.84
N ALA A 51 -0.15 -2.38 1.38
CA ALA A 51 -0.42 -2.36 2.82
C ALA A 51 0.68 -3.09 3.60
N VAL A 52 1.08 -4.29 3.17
CA VAL A 52 2.16 -5.06 3.80
C VAL A 52 3.47 -4.26 3.79
N TRP A 53 3.83 -3.68 2.65
CA TRP A 53 5.03 -2.84 2.54
C TRP A 53 4.93 -1.56 3.38
N GLY A 54 3.76 -0.91 3.39
CA GLY A 54 3.53 0.29 4.19
C GLY A 54 3.73 0.03 5.68
N VAL A 55 3.17 -1.08 6.19
CA VAL A 55 3.34 -1.53 7.58
C VAL A 55 4.81 -1.88 7.86
N PHE A 56 5.46 -2.65 6.99
CA PHE A 56 6.86 -3.02 7.13
C PHE A 56 7.78 -1.79 7.26
N VAL A 57 7.64 -0.84 6.33
CA VAL A 57 8.45 0.40 6.34
C VAL A 57 8.17 1.25 7.58
N LEU A 58 6.91 1.31 8.04
CA LEU A 58 6.56 1.99 9.29
C LEU A 58 7.19 1.32 10.51
N ILE A 59 7.20 -0.02 10.55
CA ILE A 59 7.85 -0.78 11.62
C ILE A 59 9.36 -0.51 11.63
N GLU A 60 10.03 -0.55 10.48
CA GLU A 60 11.45 -0.19 10.39
C GLU A 60 11.72 1.24 10.89
N ALA A 61 10.86 2.20 10.50
CA ALA A 61 11.02 3.60 10.86
C ALA A 61 10.80 3.86 12.36
N GLN A 62 9.82 3.19 12.98
CA GLN A 62 9.42 3.40 14.38
C GLN A 62 10.23 2.55 15.36
N PHE A 63 10.44 1.27 15.05
CA PHE A 63 11.03 0.30 15.98
C PHE A 63 12.53 0.09 15.79
N LYS A 64 13.18 0.78 14.83
CA LYS A 64 14.62 0.63 14.52
C LYS A 64 15.04 -0.85 14.46
N ILE A 65 14.29 -1.66 13.72
CA ILE A 65 14.77 -2.99 13.35
C ILE A 65 16.02 -2.75 12.49
N ARG A 66 17.19 -3.01 13.06
CA ARG A 66 18.49 -2.90 12.39
C ARG A 66 18.74 -4.15 11.57
#